data_AF-E5YFZ2-F1
#
_entry.id   AF-E5YFZ2-F1
#
_cell.length_a   1.000
_cell.length_b   1.000
_cell.length_c   1.000
_cell.angle_alpha   90.00
_cell.angle_beta   90.00
_cell.angle_gamma   90.00
#
_symmetry.space_group_name_H-M   'P 1'
#
loop_
_entity.id
_entity.type
_entity.pdbx_description
1 polymer ?
#
loop_
_entity_poly.entity_id
_entity_poly.type
_entity_poly.pdbx_seq_one_letter_code
_entity_poly.pdbx_strand_id
1 'polypeptide(L)' 'MGYLFLAIPLTIFVLFVLPVWLWLHYSNRQENDSALQAQEVQRLAQLNEEAQRMRQRISALESILDAEHPNWRDA' A
#
# COMPACT_ATOMS: atom_id res chain seq x y z
N MET A 1 -52.61 4.00 -16.96
CA MET A 1 -51.94 5.08 -17.74
C MET A 1 -51.31 6.19 -16.91
N GLY A 2 -51.50 6.27 -15.57
CA GLY A 2 -50.83 7.29 -14.72
C GLY A 2 -49.45 6.90 -14.17
N TYR A 3 -49.11 5.61 -14.15
CA TYR A 3 -47.84 5.11 -13.62
C TYR A 3 -46.61 5.68 -14.35
N LEU A 4 -46.71 5.89 -15.66
CA LEU A 4 -45.61 6.43 -16.47
C LEU A 4 -45.24 7.86 -16.06
N PHE A 5 -46.22 8.71 -15.72
CA PHE A 5 -45.97 10.08 -15.29
C PHE A 5 -45.28 10.18 -13.92
N LEU A 6 -45.50 9.21 -13.04
CA LEU A 6 -44.79 9.12 -11.75
C LEU A 6 -43.45 8.38 -11.87
N ALA A 7 -43.37 7.38 -12.74
CA ALA A 7 -42.16 6.58 -12.94
C ALA A 7 -41.04 7.37 -13.61
N ILE A 8 -41.33 8.24 -14.59
CA ILE A 8 -40.32 9.04 -15.30
C ILE A 8 -39.46 9.90 -14.33
N PRO A 9 -40.02 10.78 -13.48
CA PRO A 9 -39.22 11.57 -12.55
C PRO A 9 -38.53 10.71 -11.48
N LEU A 10 -39.19 9.64 -11.01
CA LEU A 10 -38.59 8.69 -10.07
C LEU A 10 -37.36 7.97 -10.65
N THR A 11 -37.44 7.56 -11.91
CA THR A 11 -36.36 6.84 -12.59
C THR A 11 -35.15 7.75 -12.80
N ILE A 12 -35.36 9.01 -13.20
CA ILE A 12 -34.28 10.00 -13.32
C ILE A 12 -33.62 10.25 -11.96
N PHE A 13 -34.43 10.40 -10.90
CA PHE A 13 -33.90 10.56 -9.55
C PHE A 13 -33.01 9.39 -9.13
N VAL A 14 -33.46 8.15 -9.35
CA VAL A 14 -32.67 6.94 -9.06
C VAL A 14 -31.42 6.86 -9.94
N LEU A 15 -31.53 7.20 -11.23
CA LEU A 15 -30.41 7.23 -12.18
C LEU A 15 -29.32 8.23 -11.79
N PHE A 16 -29.65 9.29 -11.06
CA PHE A 16 -28.65 10.25 -10.56
C PHE A 16 -28.13 9.87 -9.17
N VAL A 17 -29.01 9.43 -8.27
CA VAL A 17 -28.64 9.12 -6.89
C VAL A 17 -27.73 7.89 -6.81
N LEU A 18 -27.99 6.84 -7.60
CA LEU A 18 -27.16 5.63 -7.61
C LEU A 18 -25.70 5.91 -8.04
N PRO A 19 -25.41 6.60 -9.15
CA PRO A 19 -24.03 6.91 -9.52
C PRO A 19 -23.34 7.86 -8.55
N VAL A 20 -24.03 8.86 -7.99
CA VAL A 20 -23.44 9.73 -6.96
C VAL A 20 -23.11 8.93 -5.70
N TRP A 21 -23.99 8.02 -5.28
CA TRP A 21 -23.75 7.16 -4.13
C TRP A 21 -22.59 6.18 -4.36
N LEU A 22 -22.52 5.54 -5.53
CA LEU A 22 -21.38 4.70 -5.90
C LEU A 22 -20.09 5.52 -5.90
N TRP A 23 -20.09 6.70 -6.51
CA TRP A 23 -18.93 7.56 -6.52
C TRP A 23 -18.47 7.91 -5.09
N LEU A 24 -19.39 8.31 -4.20
CA LEU A 24 -19.07 8.62 -2.81
C LEU A 24 -18.61 7.39 -2.01
N HIS A 25 -19.29 6.26 -2.16
CA HIS A 25 -18.94 5.00 -1.49
C HIS A 25 -17.55 4.49 -1.91
N TYR A 26 -17.20 4.63 -3.18
CA TYR A 26 -15.88 4.25 -3.68
C TYR A 26 -14.81 5.29 -3.34
N SER A 27 -15.12 6.60 -3.38
CA SER A 27 -14.21 7.68 -2.97
C SER A 27 -13.78 7.52 -1.51
N ASN A 28 -14.72 7.21 -0.62
CA ASN A 28 -14.43 7.03 0.80
C ASN A 28 -13.54 5.80 1.09
N ARG A 29 -13.45 4.84 0.16
CA ARG A 29 -12.49 3.73 0.21
C ARG A 29 -11.13 4.15 -0.37
N GLN A 30 -11.11 4.91 -1.46
CA GLN A 30 -9.89 5.37 -2.14
C GLN A 30 -9.04 6.35 -1.31
N GLU A 31 -9.66 7.26 -0.55
CA GLU A 31 -8.91 8.18 0.32
C GLU A 31 -8.20 7.44 1.46
N ASN A 32 -8.86 6.45 2.07
CA ASN A 32 -8.24 5.61 3.10
C ASN A 32 -7.13 4.73 2.52
N ASP A 33 -7.33 4.14 1.33
CA ASP A 33 -6.27 3.38 0.64
C ASP A 33 -5.06 4.23 0.30
N SER A 34 -5.24 5.50 -0.11
CA SER A 34 -4.13 6.37 -0.48
C SER A 34 -3.21 6.70 0.72
N ALA A 35 -3.81 6.96 1.90
CA ALA A 35 -3.04 7.19 3.13
C ALA A 35 -2.34 5.91 3.62
N LEU A 36 -3.01 4.76 3.53
CA LEU A 36 -2.42 3.45 3.86
C LEU A 36 -1.25 3.12 2.92
N GLN A 37 -1.41 3.39 1.63
CA GLN A 37 -0.39 3.14 0.60
C GLN A 37 0.87 4.00 0.84
N ALA A 38 0.72 5.26 1.26
CA ALA A 38 1.85 6.11 1.65
C ALA A 38 2.59 5.56 2.88
N GLN A 39 1.87 5.09 3.89
CA GLN A 39 2.45 4.47 5.08
C GLN A 39 3.19 3.17 4.74
N GLU A 40 2.64 2.37 3.83
CA GLU A 40 3.23 1.10 3.39
C GLU A 40 4.54 1.32 2.62
N VAL A 41 4.57 2.31 1.72
CA VAL A 41 5.81 2.73 1.04
C VAL A 41 6.88 3.17 2.05
N GLN A 42 6.51 3.94 3.07
CA GLN A 42 7.45 4.38 4.10
C GLN A 42 7.98 3.22 4.95
N ARG A 43 7.12 2.23 5.26
CA ARG A 43 7.53 1.02 5.98
C ARG A 43 8.49 0.16 5.16
N LEU A 44 8.24 0.01 3.85
CA LEU A 44 9.15 -0.69 2.94
C LEU A 44 10.51 0.01 2.85
N ALA A 45 10.52 1.34 2.80
CA ALA A 45 11.76 2.12 2.81
C ALA A 45 12.57 1.88 4.10
N GLN A 46 11.92 1.88 5.26
CA GLN A 46 12.58 1.59 6.54
C GLN A 46 13.17 0.18 6.59
N LEU A 47 12.40 -0.83 6.17
CA LEU A 47 12.89 -2.22 6.11
C LEU A 47 14.12 -2.37 5.21
N ASN A 48 14.14 -1.65 4.07
CA ASN A 48 15.30 -1.65 3.19
C ASN A 48 16.53 -1.00 3.85
N GLU A 49 16.35 0.12 4.53
CA GLU A 49 17.44 0.79 5.26
C GLU A 49 18.01 -0.11 6.36
N GLU A 50 17.15 -0.78 7.13
CA GLU A 50 17.57 -1.76 8.14
C GLU A 50 18.34 -2.93 7.50
N ALA A 51 17.85 -3.46 6.39
CA ALA A 51 18.54 -4.52 5.64
C ALA A 51 19.91 -4.07 5.13
N GLN A 52 20.05 -2.82 4.70
CA GLN A 52 21.35 -2.25 4.30
C GLN A 52 22.31 -2.14 5.49
N ARG A 53 21.84 -1.64 6.64
CA ARG A 53 22.67 -1.57 7.86
C ARG A 53 23.12 -2.95 8.32
N MET A 54 22.24 -3.95 8.26
CA MET A 54 22.60 -5.32 8.61
C MET A 54 23.69 -5.88 7.69
N ARG A 55 23.60 -5.65 6.37
CA ARG A 55 24.65 -6.06 5.42
C ARG A 55 26.00 -5.39 5.71
N GLN A 56 26.00 -4.10 6.03
CA GLN A 56 27.23 -3.39 6.40
C GLN A 56 27.88 -4.00 7.65
N ARG A 57 27.06 -4.33 8.66
CA ARG A 57 27.55 -4.98 9.87
C ARG A 57 28.10 -6.37 9.60
N ILE A 58 27.43 -7.16 8.77
CA ILE A 58 27.91 -8.49 8.36
C ILE A 58 29.24 -8.36 7.63
N SER A 59 29.37 -7.45 6.68
CA SER A 59 30.63 -7.22 5.96
C SER A 59 31.77 -6.77 6.90
N ALA A 60 31.47 -5.93 7.89
CA ALA A 60 32.44 -5.56 8.91
C ALA A 60 32.86 -6.78 9.76
N LEU A 61 31.90 -7.59 10.19
CA LEU A 61 32.19 -8.83 10.94
C LEU A 61 32.98 -9.84 10.11
N GLU A 62 32.66 -10.01 8.83
CA GLU A 62 33.42 -10.84 7.89
C GLU A 62 34.86 -10.33 7.75
N SER A 63 35.06 -9.00 7.66
CA SER A 63 36.41 -8.43 7.55
C SER A 63 37.25 -8.65 8.81
N ILE A 64 36.61 -8.62 10.00
CA ILE A 64 37.29 -8.89 11.27
C ILE A 64 37.60 -10.39 11.38
N LEU A 65 36.63 -11.24 11.02
CA LEU A 65 36.79 -12.68 11.07
C LEU A 65 37.84 -13.20 10.07
N ASP A 66 37.91 -12.60 8.88
CA ASP A 66 38.98 -12.86 7.89
C ASP A 66 40.36 -12.44 8.43
N ALA A 67 40.43 -11.34 9.20
CA ALA A 67 41.68 -10.89 9.81
C ALA A 67 42.13 -11.78 10.99
N GLU A 68 41.19 -12.31 11.76
CA GLU A 68 41.48 -13.10 12.97
C GLU A 68 41.61 -14.61 12.69
N HIS A 69 40.87 -15.14 11.71
CA HIS A 69 40.81 -16.58 11.38
C HIS A 69 40.83 -16.84 9.87
N PRO A 70 41.92 -16.55 9.12
CA PRO A 70 41.95 -16.53 7.65
C PRO A 70 41.50 -17.82 6.90
N ASN A 71 41.35 -18.96 7.58
CA ASN A 71 40.96 -20.25 7.00
C ASN A 71 39.52 -20.69 7.34
N TRP A 72 38.68 -19.80 7.89
CA TRP A 72 37.31 -20.13 8.33
C TRP A 72 36.35 -20.46 7.17
N ARG A 73 36.67 -20.01 5.95
CA ARG A 73 35.85 -20.19 4.74
C ARG A 73 36.11 -21.51 3.99
N ASP A 74 37.19 -22.19 4.31
CA ASP A 74 37.61 -23.45 3.67
C ASP A 74 37.17 -24.71 4.45
N ALA A 75 36.38 -24.54 5.53
CA ALA A 75 35.86 -25.61 6.37
C ALA A 75 34.54 -26.21 5.85
#